data_AF-A0A964Z383-F1
#
_entry.id   AF-A0A964Z383-F1
#
_cell.length_a   1.000
_cell.length_b   1.000
_cell.length_c   1.000
_cell.angle_alpha   90.00
_cell.angle_beta   90.00
_cell.angle_gamma   90.00
#
_symmetry.space_group_name_H-M   'P 1'
#
loop_
_entity.id
_entity.type
_entity.pdbx_description
1 polymer ?
#
loop_
_entity_poly.entity_id
_entity_poly.type
_entity_poly.pdbx_seq_one_letter_code
_entity_poly.pdbx_strand_id
1 'polypeptide(L)'
;VVVGNPKHLSGSLSQKSASALNFANFIKSFYDRPIYLVDERLSTANSNSKLRDVGISQRDGKTIIDQIAAIAILENALANEKSGRPIGDLI
;
A
#
# COMPACT_ATOMS: atom_id res chain seq x y z
N VAL A 1 -2.85 -7.51 -9.87
CA VAL A 1 -3.17 -6.31 -9.07
C VAL A 1 -2.34 -6.34 -7.79
N VAL A 2 -1.93 -5.19 -7.28
CA VAL A 2 -1.26 -5.07 -5.97
C VAL A 2 -2.08 -4.17 -5.05
N VAL A 3 -2.20 -4.55 -3.78
CA VAL A 3 -2.94 -3.81 -2.75
C VAL A 3 -2.04 -3.65 -1.53
N GLY A 4 -1.97 -2.46 -0.94
CA GLY A 4 -1.19 -2.22 0.27
C GLY A 4 -1.73 -3.01 1.46
N ASN A 5 -0.84 -3.66 2.21
CA ASN A 5 -1.13 -4.36 3.45
C ASN A 5 -0.49 -3.59 4.61
N PRO A 6 -1.23 -2.71 5.29
CA PRO A 6 -0.68 -1.85 6.32
C PRO A 6 -0.32 -2.69 7.54
N LYS A 7 0.96 -3.01 7.71
CA LYS A 7 1.51 -3.70 8.88
C LYS A 7 2.17 -2.68 9.81
N HIS A 8 2.10 -2.91 11.12
CA HIS A 8 2.95 -2.19 12.09
C HIS A 8 4.42 -2.48 11.81
N LEU A 9 5.33 -1.62 12.27
CA LEU A 9 6.78 -1.83 12.10
C LEU A 9 7.26 -3.20 12.61
N SER A 10 6.61 -3.73 13.66
CA SER A 10 6.80 -5.09 14.20
C SER A 10 6.46 -6.22 13.23
N GLY A 11 5.80 -5.92 12.10
CA GLY A 11 5.29 -6.90 11.13
C GLY A 11 3.89 -7.41 11.44
N SER A 12 3.29 -7.04 12.58
CA SER A 12 1.91 -7.41 12.91
C SER A 12 0.90 -6.63 12.06
N LEU A 13 -0.24 -7.24 11.76
CA LEU A 13 -1.33 -6.59 11.05
C LEU A 13 -1.82 -5.35 11.82
N SER A 14 -2.14 -4.27 11.09
CA SER A 14 -2.77 -3.10 11.69
C SER A 14 -4.29 -3.24 11.72
N GLN A 15 -4.96 -2.34 12.43
CA GLN A 15 -6.43 -2.24 12.42
C GLN A 15 -7.00 -2.05 11.00
N LYS A 16 -6.20 -1.52 10.06
CA LYS A 16 -6.60 -1.31 8.66
C LYS A 16 -6.31 -2.51 7.76
N SER A 17 -5.54 -3.51 8.20
CA SER A 17 -5.22 -4.69 7.38
C SER A 17 -6.47 -5.47 6.97
N ALA A 18 -7.46 -5.56 7.86
CA ALA A 18 -8.74 -6.21 7.54
C ALA A 18 -9.49 -5.50 6.41
N SER A 19 -9.45 -4.14 6.39
CA SER A 19 -10.07 -3.36 5.33
C SER A 19 -9.36 -3.55 3.99
N ALA A 20 -8.02 -3.61 3.99
CA ALA A 20 -7.23 -3.90 2.80
C ALA A 20 -7.52 -5.30 2.23
N LEU A 21 -7.61 -6.31 3.08
CA LEU A 21 -7.96 -7.67 2.68
C LEU A 21 -9.38 -7.74 2.11
N ASN A 22 -10.36 -7.10 2.75
CA ASN A 22 -11.74 -7.05 2.26
C ASN A 22 -11.84 -6.36 0.90
N PHE A 23 -11.10 -5.27 0.70
CA PHE A 23 -11.05 -4.58 -0.59
C PHE A 23 -10.43 -5.47 -1.68
N ALA A 24 -9.36 -6.18 -1.35
CA ALA A 24 -8.69 -7.07 -2.29
C ALA A 24 -9.58 -8.29 -2.64
N ASN A 25 -10.33 -8.83 -1.68
CA ASN A 25 -11.36 -9.86 -1.92
C ASN A 25 -12.53 -9.33 -2.75
N PHE A 26 -12.95 -8.08 -2.55
CA PHE A 26 -13.94 -7.44 -3.39
C PHE A 26 -13.48 -7.37 -4.85
N ILE A 27 -12.23 -6.98 -5.11
CA ILE A 27 -11.67 -7.00 -6.46
C ILE A 27 -11.66 -8.43 -7.02
N LYS A 28 -11.25 -9.41 -6.22
CA LYS A 28 -11.23 -10.82 -6.61
C LYS A 28 -12.59 -11.37 -7.04
N SER A 29 -13.69 -10.79 -6.55
CA SER A 29 -15.05 -11.23 -6.94
C SER A 29 -15.38 -11.01 -8.43
N PHE A 30 -14.67 -10.10 -9.10
CA PHE A 30 -14.87 -9.79 -10.52
C PHE A 30 -13.57 -9.77 -11.34
N TYR A 31 -12.42 -10.06 -10.71
CA TYR A 31 -11.11 -10.08 -11.34
C TYR A 31 -10.45 -11.45 -11.19
N ASP A 32 -10.03 -12.04 -12.29
CA ASP A 32 -9.59 -13.43 -12.40
C ASP A 32 -8.07 -13.63 -12.35
N ARG A 33 -7.28 -12.56 -12.28
CA ARG A 33 -5.81 -12.63 -12.23
C ARG A 33 -5.27 -12.44 -10.80
N PRO A 34 -3.98 -12.78 -10.55
CA PRO A 34 -3.38 -12.66 -9.23
C PRO A 34 -3.52 -11.27 -8.60
N ILE A 35 -3.88 -11.27 -7.32
CA ILE A 35 -3.92 -10.09 -6.46
C ILE A 35 -2.94 -10.33 -5.32
N TYR A 36 -1.99 -9.41 -5.15
CA TYR A 36 -0.96 -9.49 -4.10
C TYR A 36 -1.18 -8.42 -3.04
N LEU A 37 -1.14 -8.82 -1.78
CA LEU A 37 -1.08 -7.93 -0.63
C LEU A 37 0.38 -7.61 -0.31
N VAL A 38 0.80 -6.38 -0.56
CA VAL A 38 2.19 -5.92 -0.49
C VAL A 38 2.40 -5.09 0.77
N ASP A 39 3.49 -5.34 1.49
CA ASP A 39 3.80 -4.67 2.75
C ASP A 39 4.05 -3.17 2.56
N GLU A 40 3.31 -2.35 3.30
CA GLU A 40 3.31 -0.88 3.17
C GLU A 40 4.22 -0.17 4.20
N ARG A 41 4.95 -0.90 5.06
CA ARG A 41 5.72 -0.34 6.19
C ARG A 41 6.68 0.81 5.87
N LEU A 42 7.13 0.93 4.62
CA LEU A 42 8.13 1.91 4.18
C LEU A 42 7.57 3.08 3.35
N SER A 43 6.27 3.14 3.07
CA SER A 43 5.74 4.05 2.03
C SER A 43 5.42 5.48 2.50
N THR A 44 5.13 5.71 3.78
CA THR A 44 4.33 6.91 4.16
C THR A 44 4.76 7.67 5.42
N ALA A 45 5.78 7.23 6.15
CA ALA A 45 6.18 7.87 7.41
C ALA A 45 6.64 9.35 7.25
N ASN A 46 7.04 9.77 6.04
CA ASN A 46 7.63 11.10 5.77
C ASN A 46 6.75 12.04 4.93
N SER A 47 5.52 11.67 4.55
CA SER A 47 4.72 12.45 3.57
C SER A 47 3.82 13.50 4.22
N ASN A 48 3.36 13.29 5.46
CA ASN A 48 2.47 14.22 6.17
C ASN A 48 3.16 15.51 6.64
N SER A 49 4.44 15.45 7.03
CA SER A 49 5.23 16.63 7.41
C SER A 49 5.48 17.53 6.21
N LYS A 50 5.91 16.94 5.08
CA LYS A 50 6.19 17.67 3.83
C LYS A 50 4.98 18.43 3.27
N LEU A 51 3.77 17.89 3.39
CA LEU A 51 2.57 18.57 2.90
C LEU A 51 2.19 19.79 3.76
N ARG A 52 2.43 19.71 5.06
CA ARG A 52 2.26 20.86 5.97
C ARG A 52 3.27 21.97 5.65
N ASP A 53 4.52 21.60 5.36
CA ASP A 53 5.59 22.55 5.03
C ASP A 53 5.32 23.33 3.73
N VAL A 54 4.54 22.76 2.80
CA VAL A 54 4.14 23.39 1.53
C VAL A 54 2.74 24.04 1.61
N GLY A 55 2.14 24.11 2.81
CA GLY A 55 0.86 24.80 3.03
C GLY A 55 -0.38 24.07 2.49
N ILE A 56 -0.27 22.78 2.18
CA ILE A 56 -1.39 21.97 1.68
C ILE A 56 -2.20 21.44 2.86
N SER A 57 -3.52 21.62 2.81
CA SER A 57 -4.42 21.12 3.86
C SER A 57 -4.34 19.58 3.93
N GLN A 58 -4.56 18.98 5.11
CA GLN A 58 -4.54 17.51 5.24
C GLN A 58 -5.54 16.82 4.31
N ARG A 59 -6.68 17.48 4.04
CA ARG A 59 -7.71 16.95 3.15
C ARG A 59 -7.25 16.96 1.70
N ASP A 60 -6.68 18.06 1.23
CA ASP A 60 -6.21 18.19 -0.16
C ASP A 60 -4.94 17.36 -0.39
N GLY A 61 -4.10 17.26 0.64
CA GLY A 61 -2.91 16.43 0.66
C GLY A 61 -3.19 14.93 0.72
N LYS A 62 -4.37 14.51 1.22
CA LYS A 62 -4.73 13.09 1.35
C LYS A 62 -4.67 12.37 0.01
N THR A 63 -5.25 12.95 -1.04
CA THR A 63 -5.23 12.35 -2.39
C THR A 63 -3.81 12.18 -2.92
N ILE A 64 -2.94 13.16 -2.65
CA ILE A 64 -1.53 13.13 -3.05
C ILE A 64 -0.78 12.05 -2.25
N ILE A 65 -1.02 11.95 -0.94
CA ILE A 65 -0.43 10.89 -0.10
C ILE A 65 -0.85 9.51 -0.59
N ASP A 66 -2.14 9.33 -0.87
CA ASP A 66 -2.68 8.05 -1.34
C ASP A 66 -2.03 7.64 -2.68
N GLN A 67 -1.79 8.59 -3.60
CA GLN A 67 -1.07 8.34 -4.86
C GLN A 67 0.40 7.98 -4.63
N ILE A 68 1.11 8.72 -3.77
CA ILE A 68 2.52 8.43 -3.44
C ILE A 68 2.64 7.04 -2.80
N ALA A 69 1.71 6.68 -1.90
CA ALA A 69 1.66 5.37 -1.29
C ALA A 69 1.47 4.26 -2.34
N ALA A 70 0.55 4.46 -3.29
CA ALA A 70 0.31 3.51 -4.37
C ALA A 70 1.55 3.31 -5.27
N ILE A 71 2.27 4.38 -5.59
CA ILE A 71 3.54 4.30 -6.34
C ILE A 71 4.57 3.49 -5.57
N ALA A 72 4.78 3.80 -4.29
CA ALA A 72 5.77 3.10 -3.45
C ALA A 72 5.44 1.60 -3.28
N ILE A 73 4.16 1.25 -3.16
CA ILE A 73 3.70 -0.14 -3.12
C ILE A 73 4.05 -0.86 -4.43
N LEU A 74 3.78 -0.23 -5.57
CA LEU A 74 4.07 -0.80 -6.88
C LEU A 74 5.58 -0.96 -7.12
N GLU A 75 6.37 0.04 -6.76
CA GLU A 75 7.85 -0.01 -6.87
C GLU A 75 8.42 -1.17 -6.05
N ASN A 76 7.94 -1.37 -4.81
CA ASN A 76 8.34 -2.49 -3.97
C ASN A 76 7.98 -3.84 -4.62
N ALA A 77 6.76 -3.98 -5.10
CA ALA A 77 6.30 -5.18 -5.80
C ALA A 77 7.19 -5.53 -7.00
N LEU A 78 7.48 -4.55 -7.86
CA LEU A 78 8.34 -4.72 -9.03
C LEU A 78 9.78 -5.02 -8.67
N ALA A 79 10.30 -4.41 -7.59
CA ALA A 79 11.64 -4.71 -7.10
C ALA A 79 11.76 -6.15 -6.59
N ASN A 80 10.74 -6.64 -5.87
CA ASN A 80 10.71 -8.02 -5.38
C ASN A 80 10.63 -9.01 -6.55
N GLU A 81 9.75 -8.77 -7.52
CA GLU A 81 9.61 -9.59 -8.73
C GLU A 81 10.94 -9.72 -9.47
N LYS A 82 11.62 -8.59 -9.75
CA LYS A 82 12.93 -8.58 -10.42
C LYS A 82 14.02 -9.32 -9.64
N SER A 83 13.91 -9.36 -8.31
CA SER A 83 14.89 -9.99 -7.42
C SER A 83 14.56 -11.45 -7.10
N GLY A 84 13.49 -12.02 -7.69
CA GLY A 84 13.01 -13.37 -7.38
C GLY A 84 12.45 -13.52 -5.95
N ARG A 85 12.14 -12.42 -5.28
CA ARG A 85 11.52 -12.39 -3.95
C ARG A 85 9.99 -12.43 -4.08
N PRO A 86 9.27 -12.88 -3.05
CA PRO A 86 7.81 -12.80 -3.05
C PRO A 86 7.34 -11.36 -3.24
N ILE A 87 6.44 -11.14 -4.20
CA ILE A 87 5.83 -9.82 -4.46
C ILE A 87 5.04 -9.35 -3.22
N GLY A 88 4.32 -10.29 -2.60
CA GLY A 88 3.49 -10.09 -1.43
C GLY A 88 2.70 -11.36 -1.13
N ASP A 89 1.73 -11.26 -0.24
CA ASP A 89 0.84 -12.37 0.08
C ASP A 89 -0.18 -12.52 -1.07
N LEU A 90 -0.11 -13.62 -1.83
CA LEU A 90 -1.08 -13.92 -2.90
C LEU A 90 -2.43 -14.29 -2.26
N ILE A 91 -3.52 -13.67 -2.73
CA ILE A 91 -4.86 -13.94 -2.21
C ILE A 91 -5.84 -14.47 -3.24
#